data_AF-A0A2K3KZF8-F1
#
_entry.id   AF-A0A2K3KZF8-F1
#
_cell.length_a   1.000
_cell.length_b   1.000
_cell.length_c   1.000
_cell.angle_alpha   90.00
_cell.angle_beta   90.00
_cell.angle_gamma   90.00
#
_symmetry.space_group_name_H-M   'P 1'
#
loop_
_entity.id
_entity.type
_entity.pdbx_description
1 polymer ?
#
loop_
_entity_poly.entity_id
_entity_poly.type
_entity_poly.pdbx_seq_one_letter_code
_entity_poly.pdbx_strand_id
1 'polypeptide(L)'
;MLEKATLDDLLVCGHDMGLYYDVSFVIRLIKLFVDINGNDVMKMKKVGGLIDKYLIEISPDQKLKISKFLEVAECLPDFARDCFDGVYRAIDMYLE
;
A
#
# COMPACT_ATOMS: atom_id res chain seq x y z
N MET A 1 5.98 -4.35 14.32
CA MET A 1 6.49 -4.73 12.99
C MET A 1 5.30 -4.81 12.04
N LEU A 2 5.48 -4.48 10.76
CA LEU A 2 4.40 -4.14 9.81
C LEU A 2 3.38 -5.27 9.60
N GLU A 3 3.77 -6.53 9.80
CA GLU A 3 2.90 -7.71 9.70
C GLU A 3 1.81 -7.81 10.80
N LYS A 4 1.85 -6.91 11.79
CA LYS A 4 0.82 -6.75 12.82
C LYS A 4 0.04 -5.44 12.69
N ALA A 5 0.37 -4.60 11.71
CA ALA A 5 -0.32 -3.34 11.48
C ALA A 5 -1.70 -3.58 10.86
N THR A 6 -2.58 -2.63 11.14
CA THR A 6 -3.92 -2.50 10.57
C THR A 6 -3.91 -1.41 9.51
N LEU A 7 -5.03 -1.26 8.78
CA LEU A 7 -5.16 -0.20 7.78
C LEU A 7 -4.99 1.18 8.43
N ASP A 8 -5.63 1.41 9.57
CA ASP A 8 -5.61 2.67 10.29
C ASP A 8 -4.19 3.11 10.68
N ASP A 9 -3.30 2.14 10.95
CA ASP A 9 -1.89 2.41 11.26
C ASP A 9 -1.11 2.99 10.06
N LEU A 10 -1.61 2.82 8.83
CA LEU A 10 -1.02 3.34 7.60
C LEU A 10 -1.62 4.68 7.16
N LEU A 11 -2.74 5.10 7.74
CA LEU A 11 -3.46 6.34 7.40
C LEU A 11 -2.81 7.57 8.05
N VAL A 12 -1.55 7.79 7.74
CA VAL A 12 -0.76 8.91 8.27
C VAL A 12 -1.13 10.19 7.53
N CYS A 13 -1.62 11.19 8.27
CA CYS A 13 -1.97 12.51 7.72
C CYS A 13 -0.72 13.19 7.13
N GLY A 14 -0.85 13.71 5.90
CA GLY A 14 0.18 14.50 5.25
C GLY A 14 0.34 15.91 5.83
N HIS A 15 1.41 16.59 5.43
CA HIS A 15 1.84 17.90 5.96
C HIS A 15 0.85 19.06 5.67
N ASP A 16 -0.08 18.86 4.73
CA ASP A 16 -0.97 19.91 4.21
C ASP A 16 -2.35 19.82 4.88
N MET A 17 -2.39 20.19 6.16
CA MET A 17 -3.58 20.19 7.02
C MET A 17 -4.28 18.82 7.17
N GLY A 18 -3.61 17.71 6.85
CA GLY A 18 -4.19 16.36 6.92
C GLY A 18 -5.27 16.08 5.87
N LEU A 19 -5.31 16.86 4.78
CA LEU A 19 -6.31 16.68 3.72
C LEU A 19 -6.08 15.45 2.85
N TYR A 20 -4.90 14.83 2.94
CA TYR A 20 -4.53 13.61 2.22
C TYR A 20 -3.51 12.80 3.02
N TYR A 21 -3.40 11.51 2.71
CA TYR A 21 -2.46 10.62 3.36
C TYR A 21 -1.03 10.78 2.82
N ASP A 22 -0.03 10.61 3.67
CA ASP A 22 1.38 10.60 3.26
C ASP A 22 1.76 9.23 2.64
N VAL A 23 1.37 9.06 1.39
CA VAL A 23 1.69 7.87 0.60
C VAL A 23 3.21 7.67 0.46
N SER A 24 4.00 8.74 0.46
CA SER A 24 5.46 8.64 0.31
C SER A 24 6.12 8.06 1.56
N PHE A 25 5.60 8.39 2.74
CA PHE A 25 6.01 7.75 3.98
C PHE A 25 5.70 6.24 3.97
N VAL A 26 4.48 5.87 3.58
CA VAL A 26 4.06 4.46 3.54
C VAL A 26 4.90 3.65 2.55
N ILE A 27 5.17 4.17 1.35
CA ILE A 27 6.08 3.52 0.38
C ILE A 27 7.46 3.25 0.99
N ARG A 28 8.04 4.24 1.67
CA ARG A 28 9.37 4.09 2.31
C ARG A 28 9.34 3.02 3.40
N LEU A 29 8.26 2.96 4.18
CA LEU A 29 8.08 1.95 5.22
C LEU A 29 8.01 0.53 4.63
N ILE A 30 7.28 0.37 3.52
CA ILE A 30 7.14 -0.93 2.85
C ILE A 30 8.46 -1.38 2.24
N LYS A 31 9.18 -0.49 1.54
CA LYS A 31 10.50 -0.81 0.98
C LYS A 31 11.46 -1.31 2.06
N LEU A 32 11.53 -0.62 3.20
CA LEU A 32 12.35 -1.05 4.34
C LEU A 32 11.91 -2.42 4.88
N PHE A 33 10.60 -2.66 4.98
CA PHE A 33 10.09 -3.95 5.41
C PHE A 33 10.49 -5.08 4.45
N VAL A 34 10.41 -4.84 3.13
CA VAL A 34 10.80 -5.79 2.09
C VAL A 34 12.30 -6.09 2.15
N ASP A 35 13.13 -5.07 2.31
CA ASP A 35 14.59 -5.24 2.42
C ASP A 35 14.98 -6.12 3.62
N ILE A 36 14.26 -6.02 4.73
CA ILE A 36 14.54 -6.79 5.96
C ILE A 36 13.93 -8.19 5.91
N ASN A 37 12.73 -8.36 5.33
CA ASN A 37 11.93 -9.58 5.45
C ASN A 37 11.71 -10.30 4.12
N GLY A 38 12.41 -9.94 3.04
CA GLY A 38 12.20 -10.43 1.66
C GLY A 38 12.05 -11.93 1.50
N ASN A 39 12.64 -12.74 2.39
CA ASN A 39 12.60 -14.20 2.32
C ASN A 39 11.49 -14.85 3.17
N ASP A 40 10.78 -14.08 4.01
CA ASP A 40 9.72 -14.58 4.87
C ASP A 40 8.36 -14.49 4.16
N VAL A 41 7.97 -15.59 3.52
CA VAL A 41 6.72 -15.70 2.76
C VAL A 41 5.50 -15.36 3.59
N MET A 42 5.45 -15.79 4.86
CA MET A 42 4.26 -15.58 5.71
C MET A 42 4.11 -14.12 6.10
N LYS A 43 5.21 -13.42 6.37
CA LYS A 43 5.20 -11.98 6.59
C LYS A 43 4.83 -11.21 5.34
N MET A 44 5.37 -11.61 4.18
CA MET A 44 5.05 -10.98 2.89
C MET A 44 3.56 -11.09 2.56
N LYS A 45 2.95 -12.27 2.73
CA LYS A 45 1.51 -12.45 2.49
C LYS A 45 0.62 -11.59 3.38
N LYS A 46 0.98 -11.48 4.66
CA LYS A 46 0.24 -10.61 5.60
C LYS A 46 0.31 -9.15 5.17
N VAL A 47 1.50 -8.67 4.80
CA VAL A 47 1.69 -7.29 4.33
C VAL A 47 1.04 -7.07 2.97
N GLY A 48 1.05 -8.06 2.06
CA GLY A 48 0.33 -8.01 0.78
C GLY A 48 -1.14 -7.64 0.96
N GLY A 49 -1.85 -8.37 1.82
CA GLY A 49 -3.26 -8.06 2.12
C GLY A 49 -3.48 -6.71 2.80
N LEU A 50 -2.50 -6.21 3.57
CA LEU A 50 -2.55 -4.87 4.15
C LEU A 50 -2.38 -3.78 3.09
N ILE A 51 -1.42 -3.98 2.16
CA ILE A 51 -1.14 -3.01 1.09
C ILE A 51 -2.28 -2.96 0.08
N ASP A 52 -2.94 -4.07 -0.21
CA ASP A 52 -4.12 -4.06 -1.09
C ASP A 52 -5.26 -3.23 -0.48
N LYS A 53 -5.51 -3.36 0.83
CA LYS A 53 -6.50 -2.50 1.53
C LYS A 53 -6.10 -1.04 1.51
N TYR A 54 -4.83 -0.74 1.72
CA TYR A 54 -4.31 0.61 1.67
C TYR A 54 -4.42 1.21 0.26
N LEU A 55 -4.11 0.44 -0.79
CA LEU A 55 -4.23 0.87 -2.18
C LEU A 55 -5.67 1.25 -2.51
N ILE A 56 -6.63 0.43 -2.08
CA ILE A 56 -8.08 0.68 -2.24
C ILE A 56 -8.51 1.97 -1.50
N GLU A 57 -8.03 2.19 -0.28
CA GLU A 57 -8.39 3.37 0.52
C GLU A 57 -7.91 4.68 -0.12
N ILE A 58 -6.73 4.67 -0.74
CA ILE A 58 -6.17 5.88 -1.38
C ILE A 58 -6.65 6.07 -2.82
N SER A 59 -7.24 5.05 -3.47
CA SER A 59 -7.70 5.10 -4.86
C SER A 59 -8.61 6.29 -5.18
N PRO A 60 -9.62 6.65 -4.36
CA PRO A 60 -10.56 7.71 -4.70
C PRO A 60 -9.98 9.14 -4.57
N ASP A 61 -8.73 9.29 -4.09
CA ASP A 61 -8.10 10.60 -3.95
C ASP A 61 -7.71 11.16 -5.33
N GLN A 62 -8.49 12.13 -5.82
CA GLN A 62 -8.25 12.81 -7.10
C GLN A 62 -6.91 13.55 -7.17
N LYS A 63 -6.23 13.80 -6.04
CA LYS A 63 -4.90 14.41 -5.99
C LYS A 63 -3.78 13.37 -6.02
N LEU A 64 -4.11 12.08 -5.89
CA LEU A 64 -3.14 10.99 -5.97
C LEU A 64 -2.63 10.86 -7.41
N LYS A 65 -1.34 11.14 -7.58
CA LYS A 65 -0.67 10.95 -8.87
C LYS A 65 -0.58 9.47 -9.21
N ILE A 66 -0.84 9.13 -10.47
CA ILE A 66 -0.75 7.76 -10.99
C ILE A 66 0.61 7.12 -10.71
N SER A 67 1.70 7.91 -10.76
CA SER A 67 3.04 7.43 -10.44
C SER A 67 3.15 6.90 -9.00
N LYS A 68 2.49 7.56 -8.04
CA LYS A 68 2.48 7.11 -6.63
C LYS A 68 1.59 5.90 -6.45
N PHE A 69 0.44 5.88 -7.13
CA PHE A 69 -0.47 4.74 -7.11
C PHE A 69 0.23 3.46 -7.60
N LEU A 70 0.89 3.53 -8.75
CA LEU A 70 1.69 2.42 -9.29
C LEU A 70 2.83 2.03 -8.34
N GLU A 71 3.53 3.00 -7.75
CA GLU A 71 4.60 2.71 -6.81
C GLU A 71 4.12 1.93 -5.58
N VAL A 72 2.90 2.16 -5.09
CA VAL A 72 2.29 1.33 -4.02
C VAL A 72 1.87 -0.04 -4.54
N ALA A 73 1.28 -0.12 -5.74
CA ALA A 73 0.88 -1.41 -6.32
C ALA A 73 2.09 -2.37 -6.48
N GLU A 74 3.23 -1.82 -6.89
CA GLU A 74 4.47 -2.53 -7.23
C GLU A 74 5.47 -2.66 -6.06
N CYS A 75 5.18 -2.12 -4.87
CA CYS A 75 6.16 -2.09 -3.76
C CYS A 75 6.42 -3.44 -3.08
N LEU A 76 5.74 -4.52 -3.50
CA LEU A 76 5.88 -5.86 -2.96
C LEU A 76 6.20 -6.87 -4.08
N PRO A 77 6.96 -7.94 -3.78
CA PRO A 77 7.18 -9.01 -4.75
C PRO A 77 5.89 -9.80 -5.04
N ASP A 78 5.77 -10.38 -6.23
CA ASP A 78 4.55 -11.06 -6.69
C ASP A 78 4.05 -12.14 -5.72
N PHE A 79 4.96 -12.92 -5.11
CA PHE A 79 4.58 -13.99 -4.17
C PHE A 79 3.98 -13.48 -2.85
N ALA A 80 4.03 -12.17 -2.58
CA ALA A 80 3.33 -11.56 -1.45
C ALA A 80 1.80 -11.58 -1.64
N ARG A 81 1.31 -11.88 -2.84
CA ARG A 81 -0.11 -11.95 -3.17
C ARG A 81 -0.46 -13.32 -3.72
N ASP A 82 -1.53 -13.91 -3.19
CA ASP A 82 -2.11 -15.14 -3.73
C ASP A 82 -3.00 -14.87 -4.96
N CYS A 83 -3.55 -13.66 -5.05
CA CYS A 83 -4.31 -13.14 -6.19
C CYS A 83 -4.25 -11.61 -6.21
N PHE A 84 -4.68 -10.99 -7.31
CA PHE A 84 -4.59 -9.55 -7.53
C PHE A 84 -5.94 -8.83 -7.52
N ASP A 85 -7.01 -9.49 -7.05
CA ASP A 85 -8.38 -8.95 -7.04
C ASP A 85 -8.46 -7.61 -6.27
N GLY A 86 -7.72 -7.49 -5.17
CA GLY A 86 -7.63 -6.24 -4.40
C GLY A 86 -6.99 -5.10 -5.19
N VAL A 87 -5.96 -5.40 -5.98
CA VAL A 87 -5.29 -4.44 -6.85
C VAL A 87 -6.20 -4.02 -8.00
N TYR A 88 -6.88 -4.97 -8.66
CA TYR A 88 -7.84 -4.65 -9.72
C TYR A 88 -8.98 -3.77 -9.21
N ARG A 89 -9.53 -4.08 -8.03
CA ARG A 89 -10.54 -3.22 -7.40
C ARG A 89 -10.02 -1.81 -7.14
N ALA A 90 -8.77 -1.68 -6.69
CA ALA A 90 -8.15 -0.39 -6.47
C ALA A 90 -7.98 0.40 -7.78
N ILE A 91 -7.63 -0.29 -8.88
CA ILE A 91 -7.50 0.31 -10.21
C ILE A 91 -8.85 0.83 -10.69
N ASP A 92 -9.91 0.02 -10.59
CA ASP A 92 -11.25 0.45 -10.99
C ASP A 92 -11.67 1.73 -10.25
N MET A 93 -11.45 1.78 -8.92
CA MET A 93 -11.74 2.96 -8.11
C MET A 93 -10.86 4.17 -8.43
N TYR A 94 -9.63 3.97 -8.90
CA TYR A 94 -8.72 5.06 -9.27
C TYR A 94 -9.09 5.69 -10.62
N LEU A 95 -9.74 4.92 -11.49
CA LEU A 95 -10.12 5.36 -12.84
C LEU A 95 -11.52 5.99 -12.91
N GLU A 96 -12.34 5.84 -11.86
CA GLU A 96 -13.63 6.53 -11.69
C GLU A 96 -13.48 8.03 -11.39
#